data_AF-A0A2M8NXP8-F1
#
_entry.id   AF-A0A2M8NXP8-F1
#
_cell.length_a   1.000
_cell.length_b   1.000
_cell.length_c   1.000
_cell.angle_alpha   90.00
_cell.angle_beta   90.00
_cell.angle_gamma   90.00
#
_symmetry.space_group_name_H-M   'P 1'
#
loop_
_entity.id
_entity.type
_entity.pdbx_description
1 polymer ?
#
loop_
_entity_poly.entity_id
_entity_poly.type
_entity_poly.pdbx_seq_one_letter_code
_entity_poly.pdbx_strand_id
1 'polypeptide(L)'
;PAAWQHIWLNEGFATYAELLWLEHTKGANMLNNRIRQMYEEMAHIDYTFDITPDELVNFFNQVPLTGKMLTRQEAIDVLSLLLGNGLTSDQIHDMVDSITDDIRDEDLIDLIATAPLPYFELSFRRLYTVLNMLDLGEIADEWGLNPDVMIGDPGASNLFALQVYQRGALTLHALRLEIGDDAFFETLQKYLVRFDNRHATTDDFIDIAEAVSGRDLQALFDGWLYQLAIPDIPQMDLYAQDFQP
;
A
#
# COMPACT_ATOMS: atom_id res chain seq x y z
N PRO A 1 -14.41 19.33 -8.99
CA PRO A 1 -13.13 18.60 -9.18
C PRO A 1 -12.94 17.61 -8.03
N ALA A 2 -12.98 16.32 -8.32
CA ALA A 2 -12.81 15.24 -7.35
C ALA A 2 -11.31 15.05 -7.10
N ALA A 3 -10.73 15.90 -6.25
CA ALA A 3 -9.36 15.70 -5.76
C ALA A 3 -9.45 14.78 -4.53
N TRP A 4 -9.01 13.54 -4.70
CA TRP A 4 -9.04 12.52 -3.65
C TRP A 4 -7.83 12.57 -2.72
N GLN A 5 -6.92 13.53 -2.96
CA GLN A 5 -5.69 13.80 -2.20
C GLN A 5 -5.90 13.98 -0.69
N HIS A 6 -7.12 14.32 -0.27
CA HIS A 6 -7.43 14.62 1.13
C HIS A 6 -8.26 13.53 1.80
N ILE A 7 -8.55 12.41 1.14
CA ILE A 7 -9.45 11.37 1.66
C ILE A 7 -8.93 10.73 2.95
N TRP A 8 -7.61 10.72 3.17
CA TRP A 8 -7.00 10.25 4.42
C TRP A 8 -7.47 11.06 5.65
N LEU A 9 -7.84 12.34 5.49
CA LEU A 9 -8.44 13.15 6.56
C LEU A 9 -9.84 12.69 6.95
N ASN A 10 -10.52 11.87 6.14
CA ASN A 10 -11.79 11.28 6.53
C ASN A 10 -11.56 9.88 7.09
N GLU A 11 -10.94 9.01 6.30
CA GLU A 11 -10.81 7.60 6.65
C GLU A 11 -9.79 7.37 7.79
N GLY A 12 -8.68 8.10 7.78
CA GLY A 12 -7.71 8.08 8.87
C GLY A 12 -8.31 8.59 10.18
N PHE A 13 -9.14 9.65 10.13
CA PHE A 13 -9.85 10.15 11.31
C PHE A 13 -10.92 9.18 11.80
N ALA A 14 -11.66 8.53 10.90
CA ALA A 14 -12.66 7.53 11.25
C ALA A 14 -12.00 6.36 12.00
N THR A 15 -10.90 5.83 11.47
CA THR A 15 -10.11 4.77 12.13
C THR A 15 -9.48 5.27 13.43
N TYR A 16 -8.92 6.47 13.47
CA TYR A 16 -8.28 6.98 14.69
C TYR A 16 -9.30 7.28 15.80
N ALA A 17 -10.53 7.66 15.47
CA ALA A 17 -11.60 7.82 16.45
C ALA A 17 -11.93 6.48 17.16
N GLU A 18 -11.87 5.35 16.44
CA GLU A 18 -11.97 4.03 17.07
C GLU A 18 -10.81 3.78 18.04
N LEU A 19 -9.58 4.15 17.66
CA LEU A 19 -8.40 4.02 18.53
C LEU A 19 -8.52 4.87 19.80
N LEU A 20 -9.01 6.10 19.69
CA LEU A 20 -9.28 6.99 20.83
C LEU A 20 -10.38 6.39 21.74
N TRP A 21 -11.40 5.76 21.16
CA TRP A 21 -12.44 5.08 21.95
C TRP A 21 -11.91 3.83 22.66
N LEU A 22 -11.03 3.07 22.01
CA LEU A 22 -10.32 1.95 22.63
C LEU A 22 -9.46 2.44 23.81
N GLU A 23 -8.70 3.51 23.63
CA GLU A 23 -7.94 4.14 24.71
C GLU A 23 -8.86 4.56 25.87
N HIS A 24 -9.97 5.23 25.57
CA HIS A 24 -10.92 5.69 26.58
C HIS A 24 -11.51 4.54 27.41
N THR A 25 -11.85 3.42 26.76
CA THR A 25 -12.57 2.31 27.40
C THR A 25 -11.67 1.20 27.95
N LYS A 26 -10.46 1.06 27.42
CA LYS A 26 -9.51 -0.04 27.75
C LYS A 26 -8.15 0.45 28.23
N GLY A 27 -7.87 1.75 28.17
CA GLY A 27 -6.62 2.37 28.59
C GLY A 27 -5.53 2.37 27.53
N ALA A 28 -4.46 3.13 27.80
CA ALA A 28 -3.35 3.37 26.88
C ALA A 28 -2.64 2.09 26.41
N ASN A 29 -2.57 1.05 27.23
CA ASN A 29 -1.95 -0.23 26.82
C ASN A 29 -2.70 -0.88 25.65
N MET A 30 -4.03 -0.78 25.62
CA MET A 30 -4.82 -1.33 24.52
C MET A 30 -4.61 -0.53 23.23
N LEU A 31 -4.55 0.80 23.34
CA LEU A 31 -4.20 1.67 22.21
C LEU A 31 -2.82 1.31 21.66
N ASN A 32 -1.81 1.23 22.53
CA ASN A 32 -0.44 0.94 22.12
C ASN A 32 -0.31 -0.41 21.43
N ASN A 33 -1.01 -1.44 21.93
CA ASN A 33 -1.04 -2.75 21.29
C ASN A 33 -1.68 -2.69 19.89
N ARG A 34 -2.77 -1.94 19.73
CA ARG A 34 -3.44 -1.79 18.44
C ARG A 34 -2.60 -0.99 17.44
N ILE A 35 -1.95 0.08 17.89
CA ILE A 35 -1.01 0.87 17.06
C ILE A 35 0.16 0.00 16.60
N ARG A 36 0.77 -0.78 17.52
CA ARG A 36 1.87 -1.70 17.15
C ARG A 36 1.41 -2.70 16.10
N GLN A 37 0.26 -3.32 16.28
CA GLN A 37 -0.30 -4.25 15.30
C GLN A 37 -0.51 -3.58 13.93
N MET A 38 -1.14 -2.40 13.88
CA MET A 38 -1.36 -1.67 12.62
C MET A 38 -0.04 -1.27 11.96
N TYR A 39 0.95 -0.86 12.75
CA TYR A 39 2.28 -0.54 12.25
C TYR A 39 2.94 -1.76 11.61
N GLU A 40 2.89 -2.92 12.29
CA GLU A 40 3.41 -4.19 11.79
C GLU A 40 2.73 -4.60 10.48
N GLU A 41 1.40 -4.52 10.41
CA GLU A 41 0.62 -4.79 9.19
C GLU A 41 1.05 -3.88 8.03
N MET A 42 1.27 -2.58 8.29
CA MET A 42 1.68 -1.63 7.26
C MET A 42 3.17 -1.75 6.88
N ALA A 43 4.04 -2.13 7.82
CA ALA A 43 5.45 -2.39 7.54
C ALA A 43 5.66 -3.66 6.70
N HIS A 44 4.74 -4.62 6.82
CA HIS A 44 4.71 -5.88 6.05
C HIS A 44 3.76 -5.85 4.85
N ILE A 45 3.33 -4.68 4.38
CA ILE A 45 2.21 -4.60 3.43
C ILE A 45 2.47 -5.25 2.06
N ASP A 46 3.73 -5.35 1.65
CA ASP A 46 4.12 -6.17 0.50
C ASP A 46 4.27 -7.65 0.94
N TYR A 47 3.15 -8.25 1.32
CA TYR A 47 3.10 -9.64 1.75
C TYR A 47 3.59 -10.56 0.64
N THR A 48 4.46 -11.51 1.01
CA THR A 48 4.78 -12.65 0.17
C THR A 48 3.87 -13.82 0.52
N PHE A 49 3.56 -14.63 -0.49
CA PHE A 49 2.77 -15.84 -0.34
C PHE A 49 3.33 -16.95 -1.23
N ASP A 50 3.25 -18.19 -0.75
CA ASP A 50 3.55 -19.36 -1.56
C ASP A 50 2.37 -19.62 -2.52
N ILE A 51 2.69 -19.83 -3.79
CA ILE A 51 1.72 -20.11 -4.84
C ILE A 51 2.25 -21.21 -5.78
N THR A 52 1.35 -22.03 -6.30
CA THR A 52 1.66 -23.02 -7.34
C THR A 52 1.47 -22.44 -8.75
N PRO A 53 2.15 -22.97 -9.78
CA PRO A 53 1.89 -22.57 -11.16
C PRO A 53 0.41 -22.66 -11.56
N ASP A 54 -0.28 -23.72 -11.15
CA ASP A 54 -1.72 -23.92 -11.44
C ASP A 54 -2.60 -22.85 -10.78
N GLU A 55 -2.32 -22.46 -9.54
CA GLU A 55 -3.05 -21.37 -8.87
C GLU A 55 -2.81 -20.03 -9.56
N LEU A 56 -1.59 -19.76 -10.01
CA LEU A 56 -1.28 -18.52 -10.73
C LEU A 56 -1.96 -18.50 -12.11
N VAL A 57 -1.99 -19.63 -12.83
CA VAL A 57 -2.76 -19.79 -14.07
C VAL A 57 -4.26 -19.56 -13.82
N ASN A 58 -4.82 -20.15 -12.76
CA ASN A 58 -6.22 -19.96 -12.38
C ASN A 58 -6.55 -18.49 -12.02
N PHE A 59 -5.60 -17.76 -11.45
CA PHE A 59 -5.71 -16.32 -11.25
C PHE A 59 -5.75 -15.59 -12.59
N PHE A 60 -4.79 -15.83 -13.50
CA PHE A 60 -4.74 -15.15 -14.80
C PHE A 60 -5.94 -15.47 -15.70
N ASN A 61 -6.56 -16.65 -15.54
CA ASN A 61 -7.80 -17.00 -16.24
C ASN A 61 -9.02 -16.18 -15.78
N GLN A 62 -8.94 -15.46 -14.65
CA GLN A 62 -10.01 -14.60 -14.15
C GLN A 62 -9.85 -13.13 -14.58
N VAL A 63 -8.70 -12.74 -15.13
CA VAL A 63 -8.47 -11.37 -15.62
C VAL A 63 -8.71 -11.29 -17.14
N PRO A 64 -9.26 -10.18 -17.64
CA PRO A 64 -9.57 -10.02 -19.05
C PRO A 64 -8.31 -9.62 -19.84
N LEU A 65 -7.45 -10.59 -20.16
CA LEU A 65 -6.34 -10.38 -21.09
C LEU A 65 -6.85 -9.86 -22.44
N THR A 66 -6.02 -9.06 -23.12
CA THR A 66 -6.43 -8.31 -24.31
C THR A 66 -5.76 -8.81 -25.59
N GLY A 67 -4.89 -9.81 -25.49
CA GLY A 67 -4.03 -10.23 -26.59
C GLY A 67 -2.88 -9.24 -26.80
N LYS A 68 -2.41 -8.59 -25.73
CA LYS A 68 -1.33 -7.60 -25.79
C LYS A 68 -0.09 -8.23 -26.37
N MET A 69 0.45 -7.62 -27.42
CA MET A 69 1.71 -8.04 -28.03
C MET A 69 2.88 -7.63 -27.14
N LEU A 70 3.78 -8.58 -26.87
CA LEU A 70 4.95 -8.39 -26.04
C LEU A 70 6.23 -8.60 -26.86
N THR A 71 7.23 -7.78 -26.61
CA THR A 71 8.60 -8.10 -27.00
C THR A 71 9.13 -9.27 -26.16
N ARG A 72 10.18 -9.96 -26.64
CA ARG A 72 10.84 -11.01 -25.86
C ARG A 72 11.33 -10.49 -24.51
N GLN A 73 11.86 -9.27 -24.47
CA GLN A 73 12.33 -8.70 -23.21
C GLN A 73 11.18 -8.46 -22.23
N GLU A 74 10.04 -7.93 -22.69
CA GLU A 74 8.86 -7.75 -21.83
C GLU A 74 8.34 -9.09 -21.29
N ALA A 75 8.32 -10.15 -22.12
CA ALA A 75 7.94 -11.48 -21.67
C ALA A 75 8.92 -12.05 -20.61
N ILE A 76 10.22 -11.87 -20.81
CA ILE A 76 11.26 -12.26 -19.84
C ILE A 76 11.08 -11.48 -18.53
N ASP A 77 10.84 -10.18 -18.61
CA ASP A 77 10.67 -9.31 -17.44
C ASP A 77 9.42 -9.73 -16.63
N VAL A 78 8.30 -10.00 -17.31
CA VAL A 78 7.08 -10.52 -16.65
C VAL A 78 7.34 -11.86 -15.97
N LEU A 79 7.91 -12.84 -16.68
CA LEU A 79 8.18 -14.15 -16.09
C LEU A 79 9.25 -14.11 -14.99
N SER A 80 10.20 -13.17 -15.07
CA SER A 80 11.18 -12.95 -13.99
C SER A 80 10.53 -12.41 -12.73
N LEU A 81 9.57 -11.49 -12.87
CA LEU A 81 8.79 -10.99 -11.73
C LEU A 81 7.91 -12.08 -11.11
N LEU A 82 7.28 -12.93 -11.93
CA LEU A 82 6.40 -13.99 -11.43
C LEU A 82 7.17 -15.19 -10.86
N LEU A 83 8.16 -15.69 -11.58
CA LEU A 83 8.78 -17.00 -11.34
C LEU A 83 10.24 -16.92 -10.86
N GLY A 84 10.84 -15.73 -10.77
CA GLY A 84 12.27 -15.56 -10.47
C GLY A 84 12.72 -16.03 -9.09
N ASN A 85 11.79 -16.27 -8.15
CA ASN A 85 12.09 -16.91 -6.86
C ASN A 85 12.15 -18.45 -6.96
N GLY A 86 11.69 -19.05 -8.07
CA GLY A 86 11.71 -20.49 -8.32
C GLY A 86 12.58 -20.91 -9.50
N LEU A 87 12.79 -20.04 -10.49
CA LEU A 87 13.56 -20.32 -11.71
C LEU A 87 14.77 -19.38 -11.84
N THR A 88 15.85 -19.92 -12.41
CA THR A 88 17.00 -19.12 -12.82
C THR A 88 16.68 -18.29 -14.07
N SER A 89 17.45 -17.23 -14.29
CA SER A 89 17.33 -16.41 -15.51
C SER A 89 17.45 -17.26 -16.78
N ASP A 90 18.40 -18.19 -16.86
CA ASP A 90 18.58 -19.06 -18.03
C ASP A 90 17.32 -19.90 -18.31
N GLN A 91 16.69 -20.46 -17.27
CA GLN A 91 15.44 -21.22 -17.42
C GLN A 91 14.29 -20.35 -17.95
N ILE A 92 14.17 -19.11 -17.48
CA ILE A 92 13.14 -18.16 -17.95
C ILE A 92 13.39 -17.77 -19.40
N HIS A 93 14.65 -17.51 -19.77
CA HIS A 93 15.02 -17.24 -21.16
C HIS A 93 14.69 -18.43 -22.07
N ASP A 94 15.03 -19.66 -21.67
CA ASP A 94 14.69 -20.88 -22.41
C ASP A 94 13.17 -21.05 -22.59
N MET A 95 12.37 -20.69 -21.58
CA MET A 95 10.90 -20.70 -21.68
C MET A 95 10.41 -19.72 -22.75
N VAL A 96 10.90 -18.48 -22.75
CA VAL A 96 10.49 -17.47 -23.75
C VAL A 96 11.00 -17.80 -25.15
N ASP A 97 12.21 -18.32 -25.27
CA ASP A 97 12.82 -18.73 -26.55
C ASP A 97 12.11 -19.94 -27.18
N SER A 98 11.32 -20.69 -26.42
CA SER A 98 10.44 -21.74 -26.95
C SER A 98 9.31 -21.19 -27.83
N ILE A 99 8.94 -19.91 -27.68
CA ILE A 99 7.96 -19.23 -28.54
C ILE A 99 8.66 -18.69 -29.79
N THR A 100 8.38 -19.33 -30.92
CA THR A 100 8.97 -18.99 -32.21
C THR A 100 8.24 -17.89 -32.96
N ASP A 101 6.95 -17.71 -32.66
CA ASP A 101 6.09 -16.69 -33.26
C ASP A 101 6.10 -15.41 -32.39
N ASP A 102 5.20 -14.49 -32.72
CA ASP A 102 4.92 -13.31 -31.91
C ASP A 102 4.36 -13.70 -30.53
N ILE A 103 4.79 -13.01 -29.47
CA ILE A 103 4.38 -13.30 -28.09
C ILE A 103 3.21 -12.42 -27.68
N ARG A 104 2.19 -13.02 -27.10
CA ARG A 104 1.04 -12.37 -26.47
C ARG A 104 1.02 -12.61 -24.97
N ASP A 105 0.29 -11.76 -24.26
CA ASP A 105 -0.02 -11.93 -22.84
C ASP A 105 -0.64 -13.31 -22.50
N GLU A 106 -1.49 -13.85 -23.37
CA GLU A 106 -2.06 -15.20 -23.25
C GLU A 106 -0.99 -16.30 -23.26
N ASP A 107 0.06 -16.16 -24.06
CA ASP A 107 1.14 -17.16 -24.16
C ASP A 107 1.94 -17.26 -22.84
N LEU A 108 1.96 -16.19 -22.03
CA LEU A 108 2.60 -16.21 -20.73
C LEU A 108 1.91 -17.18 -19.76
N ILE A 109 0.58 -17.34 -19.86
CA ILE A 109 -0.18 -18.30 -19.05
C ILE A 109 0.27 -19.72 -19.37
N ASP A 110 0.42 -20.03 -20.66
CA ASP A 110 0.89 -21.34 -21.12
C ASP A 110 2.33 -21.60 -20.63
N LEU A 111 3.20 -20.60 -20.69
CA LEU A 111 4.56 -20.73 -20.14
C LEU A 111 4.54 -20.97 -18.62
N ILE A 112 3.74 -20.22 -17.85
CA ILE A 112 3.59 -20.44 -16.40
C ILE A 112 3.13 -21.87 -16.11
N ALA A 113 2.15 -22.39 -16.87
CA ALA A 113 1.63 -23.75 -16.70
C ALA A 113 2.70 -24.84 -16.89
N THR A 114 3.76 -24.55 -17.65
CA THR A 114 4.88 -25.49 -17.88
C THR A 114 6.01 -25.35 -16.85
N ALA A 115 5.95 -24.36 -15.95
CA ALA A 115 7.00 -24.13 -14.96
C ALA A 115 7.17 -25.35 -14.04
N PRO A 116 8.37 -25.95 -13.94
CA PRO A 116 8.59 -27.18 -13.19
C PRO A 116 8.76 -26.90 -11.68
N LEU A 117 7.80 -26.21 -11.08
CA LEU A 117 7.81 -25.76 -9.69
C LEU A 117 6.66 -26.39 -8.90
N PRO A 118 6.92 -26.98 -7.72
CA PRO A 118 5.85 -27.44 -6.84
C PRO A 118 5.10 -26.27 -6.18
N TYR A 119 5.83 -25.20 -5.84
CA TYR A 119 5.36 -23.89 -5.37
C TYR A 119 6.54 -22.91 -5.45
N PHE A 120 6.25 -21.61 -5.38
CA PHE A 120 7.25 -20.55 -5.28
C PHE A 120 6.67 -19.34 -4.55
N GLU A 121 7.55 -18.52 -3.98
CA GLU A 121 7.16 -17.30 -3.28
C GLU A 121 6.91 -16.16 -4.28
N LEU A 122 5.75 -15.51 -4.18
CA LEU A 122 5.37 -14.32 -4.95
C LEU A 122 4.91 -13.21 -4.00
N SER A 123 5.27 -11.95 -4.30
CA SER A 123 4.78 -10.79 -3.56
C SER A 123 3.65 -10.08 -4.29
N PHE A 124 2.75 -9.41 -3.56
CA PHE A 124 1.72 -8.57 -4.16
C PHE A 124 2.31 -7.48 -5.05
N ARG A 125 3.45 -6.88 -4.69
CA ARG A 125 4.14 -5.89 -5.55
C ARG A 125 4.58 -6.46 -6.88
N ARG A 126 5.17 -7.65 -6.89
CA ARG A 126 5.58 -8.30 -8.14
C ARG A 126 4.37 -8.63 -9.02
N LEU A 127 3.30 -9.18 -8.42
CA LEU A 127 2.05 -9.44 -9.12
C LEU A 127 1.41 -8.15 -9.67
N TYR A 128 1.31 -7.11 -8.86
CA TYR A 128 0.78 -5.80 -9.25
C TYR A 128 1.59 -5.15 -10.37
N THR A 129 2.92 -5.26 -10.31
CA THR A 129 3.82 -4.77 -11.36
C THR A 129 3.53 -5.48 -12.68
N VAL A 130 3.39 -6.81 -12.65
CA VAL A 130 3.05 -7.61 -13.83
C VAL A 130 1.68 -7.22 -14.39
N LEU A 131 0.66 -7.07 -13.55
CA LEU A 131 -0.66 -6.63 -13.99
C LEU A 131 -0.58 -5.27 -14.70
N ASN A 132 0.19 -4.31 -14.18
CA ASN A 132 0.42 -3.03 -14.87
C ASN A 132 1.15 -3.20 -16.20
N MET A 133 2.18 -4.05 -16.27
CA MET A 133 2.88 -4.36 -17.52
C MET A 133 1.94 -4.97 -18.58
N LEU A 134 0.87 -5.64 -18.16
CA LEU A 134 -0.15 -6.25 -19.03
C LEU A 134 -1.38 -5.35 -19.25
N ASP A 135 -1.32 -4.06 -18.91
CA ASP A 135 -2.43 -3.10 -18.99
C ASP A 135 -3.66 -3.47 -18.13
N LEU A 136 -3.45 -4.22 -17.05
CA LEU A 136 -4.46 -4.66 -16.07
C LEU A 136 -4.39 -3.88 -14.75
N GLY A 137 -3.70 -2.74 -14.71
CA GLY A 137 -3.51 -1.94 -13.49
C GLY A 137 -4.81 -1.48 -12.83
N GLU A 138 -5.81 -1.07 -13.62
CA GLU A 138 -7.12 -0.63 -13.11
C GLU A 138 -7.86 -1.76 -12.39
N ILE A 139 -7.82 -2.98 -12.94
CA ILE A 139 -8.43 -4.17 -12.31
C ILE A 139 -7.67 -4.55 -11.05
N ALA A 140 -6.33 -4.44 -11.07
CA ALA A 140 -5.51 -4.70 -9.90
C ALA A 140 -5.84 -3.73 -8.75
N ASP A 141 -6.06 -2.45 -9.05
CA ASP A 141 -6.52 -1.46 -8.08
C ASP A 141 -7.93 -1.79 -7.56
N GLU A 142 -8.88 -2.11 -8.45
CA GLU A 142 -10.26 -2.50 -8.08
C GLU A 142 -10.30 -3.72 -7.16
N TRP A 143 -9.36 -4.65 -7.32
CA TRP A 143 -9.25 -5.85 -6.50
C TRP A 143 -8.42 -5.61 -5.22
N GLY A 144 -7.93 -4.39 -5.01
CA GLY A 144 -7.14 -4.03 -3.83
C GLY A 144 -5.75 -4.68 -3.80
N LEU A 145 -5.21 -5.03 -4.97
CA LEU A 145 -3.88 -5.68 -5.09
C LEU A 145 -2.73 -4.67 -5.07
N ASN A 146 -3.01 -3.37 -5.13
CA ASN A 146 -2.02 -2.32 -5.12
C ASN A 146 -1.35 -2.19 -3.73
N PRO A 147 -0.07 -2.56 -3.59
CA PRO A 147 0.63 -2.37 -2.32
C PRO A 147 1.17 -0.93 -2.17
N ASP A 148 1.20 -0.15 -3.25
CA ASP A 148 1.91 1.13 -3.39
C ASP A 148 0.99 2.34 -3.33
N VAL A 149 0.10 2.33 -2.33
CA VAL A 149 -0.84 3.43 -2.12
C VAL A 149 -0.17 4.57 -1.34
N MET A 150 0.14 5.67 -2.03
CA MET A 150 0.47 6.95 -1.40
C MET A 150 -0.81 7.61 -0.89
N ILE A 151 -1.00 7.65 0.43
CA ILE A 151 -2.28 8.10 1.01
C ILE A 151 -2.52 9.62 0.90
N GLY A 152 -1.48 10.40 0.58
CA GLY A 152 -1.60 11.83 0.27
C GLY A 152 -2.10 12.12 -1.16
N ASP A 153 -2.10 11.12 -2.04
CA ASP A 153 -2.79 11.15 -3.35
C ASP A 153 -3.13 9.73 -3.83
N PRO A 154 -4.13 9.07 -3.23
CA PRO A 154 -4.39 7.66 -3.51
C PRO A 154 -5.05 7.42 -4.88
N GLY A 155 -5.58 8.48 -5.51
CA GLY A 155 -6.41 8.34 -6.70
C GLY A 155 -7.80 7.74 -6.41
N ALA A 156 -8.65 7.71 -7.44
CA ALA A 156 -10.05 7.29 -7.30
C ALA A 156 -10.23 5.78 -7.07
N SER A 157 -9.30 4.96 -7.56
CA SER A 157 -9.39 3.50 -7.44
C SER A 157 -8.97 2.99 -6.06
N ASN A 158 -8.16 3.77 -5.31
CA ASN A 158 -7.63 3.37 -4.01
C ASN A 158 -8.25 4.13 -2.83
N LEU A 159 -9.40 4.77 -3.01
CA LEU A 159 -10.08 5.56 -1.96
C LEU A 159 -10.35 4.76 -0.70
N PHE A 160 -10.70 3.49 -0.88
CA PHE A 160 -11.06 2.58 0.19
C PHE A 160 -9.96 1.54 0.44
N ALA A 161 -8.74 1.79 -0.05
CA ALA A 161 -7.61 0.93 0.23
C ALA A 161 -7.31 0.95 1.74
N LEU A 162 -6.96 -0.21 2.29
CA LEU A 162 -6.68 -0.39 3.72
C LEU A 162 -5.65 0.61 4.25
N GLN A 163 -4.68 0.96 3.40
CA GLN A 163 -3.63 1.95 3.65
C GLN A 163 -4.20 3.32 4.03
N VAL A 164 -5.22 3.80 3.31
CA VAL A 164 -5.82 5.13 3.56
C VAL A 164 -6.38 5.20 4.98
N TYR A 165 -7.01 4.12 5.45
CA TYR A 165 -7.51 3.97 6.81
C TYR A 165 -6.39 3.81 7.83
N GLN A 166 -5.58 2.76 7.69
CA GLN A 166 -4.63 2.37 8.72
C GLN A 166 -3.44 3.33 8.80
N ARG A 167 -2.81 3.62 7.66
CA ARG A 167 -1.69 4.58 7.59
C ARG A 167 -2.15 6.00 7.90
N GLY A 168 -3.38 6.36 7.53
CA GLY A 168 -4.00 7.63 7.93
C GLY A 168 -4.12 7.75 9.46
N ALA A 169 -4.60 6.70 10.15
CA ALA A 169 -4.67 6.69 11.60
C ALA A 169 -3.29 6.65 12.28
N LEU A 170 -2.32 5.92 11.72
CA LEU A 170 -0.93 5.95 12.19
C LEU A 170 -0.30 7.34 12.04
N THR A 171 -0.61 8.06 10.96
CA THR A 171 -0.19 9.46 10.76
C THR A 171 -0.70 10.36 11.89
N LEU A 172 -1.99 10.24 12.25
CA LEU A 172 -2.58 10.99 13.35
C LEU A 172 -1.97 10.60 14.70
N HIS A 173 -1.65 9.32 14.90
CA HIS A 173 -0.97 8.88 16.12
C HIS A 173 0.46 9.39 16.22
N ALA A 174 1.22 9.33 15.13
CA ALA A 174 2.57 9.88 15.04
C ALA A 174 2.57 11.40 15.31
N LEU A 175 1.59 12.12 14.76
CA LEU A 175 1.38 13.53 15.07
C LEU A 175 1.14 13.73 16.57
N ARG A 176 0.23 12.97 17.20
CA ARG A 176 -0.04 13.06 18.65
C ARG A 176 1.22 12.83 19.48
N LEU A 177 2.05 11.85 19.13
CA LEU A 177 3.32 11.58 19.80
C LEU A 177 4.33 12.73 19.60
N GLU A 178 4.33 13.38 18.43
CA GLU A 178 5.24 14.47 18.10
C GLU A 178 4.86 15.78 18.80
N ILE A 179 3.58 16.15 18.83
CA ILE A 179 3.16 17.46 19.38
C ILE A 179 2.60 17.37 20.81
N GLY A 180 2.37 16.15 21.32
CA GLY A 180 1.77 15.89 22.62
C GLY A 180 0.24 16.04 22.63
N ASP A 181 -0.38 15.42 23.64
CA ASP A 181 -1.84 15.30 23.76
C ASP A 181 -2.57 16.65 23.73
N ASP A 182 -2.12 17.62 24.53
CA ASP A 182 -2.80 18.92 24.65
C ASP A 182 -2.85 19.65 23.29
N ALA A 183 -1.71 19.75 22.61
CA ALA A 183 -1.64 20.38 21.29
C ALA A 183 -2.39 19.58 20.22
N PHE A 184 -2.36 18.25 20.30
CA PHE A 184 -3.09 17.38 19.37
C PHE A 184 -4.60 17.57 19.50
N PHE A 185 -5.17 17.48 20.70
CA PHE A 185 -6.61 17.66 20.88
C PHE A 185 -7.07 19.09 20.63
N GLU A 186 -6.24 20.10 20.93
CA GLU A 186 -6.52 21.49 20.53
C GLU A 186 -6.56 21.65 19.00
N THR A 187 -5.63 21.00 18.28
CA THR A 187 -5.61 20.95 16.81
C THR A 187 -6.91 20.37 16.27
N LEU A 188 -7.38 19.23 16.82
CA LEU A 188 -8.63 18.61 16.39
C LEU A 188 -9.85 19.53 16.61
N GLN A 189 -9.91 20.18 17.77
CA GLN A 189 -11.00 21.12 18.07
C GLN A 189 -11.00 22.31 17.11
N LYS A 190 -9.84 22.92 16.87
CA LYS A 190 -9.70 24.05 15.94
C LYS A 190 -10.02 23.66 14.50
N TYR A 191 -9.57 22.48 14.06
CA TYR A 191 -9.89 21.93 12.75
C TYR A 191 -11.40 21.76 12.55
N LEU A 192 -12.08 21.09 13.49
CA LEU A 192 -13.53 20.88 13.42
C LEU A 192 -14.33 22.18 13.44
N VAL A 193 -13.96 23.14 14.30
CA VAL A 193 -14.63 24.46 14.34
C VAL A 193 -14.38 25.25 13.06
N ARG A 194 -13.13 25.24 12.54
CA ARG A 194 -12.78 25.99 11.34
C ARG A 194 -13.42 25.39 10.09
N PHE A 195 -13.60 24.09 10.00
CA PHE A 195 -14.14 23.43 8.80
C PHE A 195 -15.53 22.84 8.98
N ASP A 196 -16.28 23.25 10.00
CA ASP A 196 -17.68 22.86 10.19
C ASP A 196 -18.51 23.14 8.92
N ASN A 197 -19.14 22.08 8.40
CA ASN A 197 -19.88 22.06 7.13
C ASN A 197 -19.10 22.61 5.91
N ARG A 198 -17.76 22.56 5.93
CA ARG A 198 -16.86 23.02 4.88
C ARG A 198 -15.86 21.91 4.52
N HIS A 199 -15.08 22.17 3.47
CA HIS A 199 -14.06 21.26 2.97
C HIS A 199 -12.70 21.78 3.45
N ALA A 200 -11.82 20.87 3.87
CA ALA A 200 -10.45 21.17 4.24
C ALA A 200 -9.49 20.42 3.31
N THR A 201 -8.30 20.96 3.13
CA THR A 201 -7.18 20.26 2.49
C THR A 201 -6.24 19.66 3.52
N THR A 202 -5.31 18.82 3.06
CA THR A 202 -4.17 18.37 3.87
C THR A 202 -3.41 19.57 4.45
N ASP A 203 -3.05 20.55 3.61
CA ASP A 203 -2.33 21.77 4.03
C ASP A 203 -3.08 22.54 5.11
N ASP A 204 -4.41 22.67 5.00
CA ASP A 204 -5.24 23.32 6.02
C ASP A 204 -5.12 22.67 7.40
N PHE A 205 -5.01 21.33 7.45
CA PHE A 205 -4.84 20.59 8.70
C PHE A 205 -3.41 20.75 9.26
N ILE A 206 -2.40 20.65 8.40
CA ILE A 206 -0.99 20.86 8.76
C ILE A 206 -0.81 22.26 9.34
N ASP A 207 -1.32 23.30 8.67
CA ASP A 207 -1.24 24.70 9.13
C ASP A 207 -1.79 24.88 10.55
N ILE A 208 -2.89 24.22 10.90
CA ILE A 208 -3.46 24.29 12.25
C ILE A 208 -2.55 23.59 13.25
N ALA A 209 -2.07 22.39 12.92
CA ALA A 209 -1.20 21.60 13.78
C ALA A 209 0.12 22.35 14.09
N GLU A 210 0.73 22.95 13.08
CA GLU A 210 1.93 23.78 13.23
C GLU A 210 1.64 25.05 14.05
N ALA A 211 0.53 25.74 13.80
CA ALA A 211 0.17 26.94 14.54
C ALA A 211 -0.11 26.68 16.02
N VAL A 212 -0.68 25.51 16.37
CA VAL A 212 -0.95 25.10 17.75
C VAL A 212 0.32 24.62 18.44
N SER A 213 1.12 23.80 17.78
CA SER A 213 2.31 23.18 18.38
C SER A 213 3.55 24.07 18.37
N GLY A 214 3.62 25.05 17.46
CA GLY A 214 4.82 25.85 17.21
C GLY A 214 5.96 25.05 16.58
N ARG A 215 5.67 23.87 15.99
CA ARG A 215 6.64 22.98 15.33
C ARG A 215 6.47 23.03 13.81
N ASP A 216 7.58 22.83 13.10
CA ASP A 216 7.57 22.48 11.68
C ASP A 216 7.27 20.97 11.58
N LEU A 217 6.19 20.63 10.89
CA LEU A 217 5.66 19.27 10.77
C LEU A 217 5.79 18.72 9.35
N GLN A 218 6.41 19.47 8.43
CA GLN A 218 6.49 19.08 7.02
C GLN A 218 7.13 17.69 6.84
N ALA A 219 8.27 17.44 7.51
CA ALA A 219 8.96 16.15 7.39
C ALA A 219 8.12 14.97 7.91
N LEU A 220 7.30 15.19 8.95
CA LEU A 220 6.39 14.17 9.48
C LEU A 220 5.34 13.83 8.42
N PHE A 221 4.63 14.84 7.90
CA PHE A 221 3.58 14.60 6.92
C PHE A 221 4.13 14.09 5.59
N ASP A 222 5.31 14.53 5.16
CA ASP A 222 5.98 14.02 3.95
C ASP A 222 6.26 12.53 4.04
N GLY A 223 6.84 12.07 5.15
CA GLY A 223 7.11 10.64 5.36
C GLY A 223 5.84 9.80 5.42
N TRP A 224 4.80 10.31 6.09
CA TRP A 224 3.57 9.54 6.29
C TRP A 224 2.62 9.56 5.09
N LEU A 225 2.53 10.67 4.35
CA LEU A 225 1.55 10.84 3.28
C LEU A 225 2.12 10.61 1.87
N TYR A 226 3.38 10.97 1.65
CA TYR A 226 3.97 11.11 0.31
C TYR A 226 5.16 10.18 0.04
N GLN A 227 5.39 9.21 0.91
CA GLN A 227 6.41 8.16 0.72
C GLN A 227 5.78 6.78 0.87
N LEU A 228 6.30 5.78 0.14
CA LEU A 228 5.84 4.39 0.26
C LEU A 228 6.41 3.74 1.53
N ALA A 229 7.67 4.00 1.85
CA ALA A 229 8.29 3.54 3.09
C ALA A 229 7.49 4.07 4.29
N ILE A 230 7.19 3.19 5.25
CA ILE A 230 6.57 3.61 6.51
C ILE A 230 7.63 4.28 7.40
N PRO A 231 7.38 5.48 7.94
CA PRO A 231 8.32 6.11 8.88
C PRO A 231 8.38 5.36 10.22
N ASP A 232 9.53 5.37 10.87
CA ASP A 232 9.70 4.83 12.23
C ASP A 232 8.86 5.61 13.25
N ILE A 233 8.49 4.95 14.36
CA ILE A 233 7.88 5.59 15.54
C ILE A 233 8.78 5.31 16.77
N PRO A 234 9.87 6.07 16.96
CA PRO A 234 10.84 5.82 18.02
C PRO A 234 10.26 5.89 19.43
N GLN A 235 9.24 6.73 19.65
CA GLN A 235 8.55 6.86 20.95
C GLN A 235 7.86 5.56 21.39
N MET A 236 7.66 4.61 20.47
CA MET A 236 7.03 3.32 20.72
C MET A 236 7.98 2.13 20.47
N ASP A 237 9.27 2.38 20.22
CA ASP A 237 10.23 1.36 19.78
C ASP A 237 9.71 0.56 18.56
N LEU A 238 9.30 1.28 17.52
CA LEU A 238 8.84 0.72 16.25
C LEU A 238 9.76 1.21 15.13
N TYR A 239 10.48 0.29 14.51
CA TYR A 239 11.37 0.56 13.38
C TYR A 239 11.01 -0.33 12.20
N ALA A 240 10.78 0.25 11.02
CA ALA A 240 10.29 -0.49 9.84
C ALA A 240 11.23 -1.63 9.42
N GLN A 241 12.53 -1.45 9.65
CA GLN A 241 13.56 -2.44 9.36
C GLN A 241 13.40 -3.75 10.17
N ASP A 242 12.78 -3.68 11.36
CA ASP A 242 12.59 -4.85 12.23
C ASP A 242 11.48 -5.79 11.69
N PHE A 243 10.75 -5.31 10.67
CA PHE A 243 9.60 -5.95 10.03
C PHE A 243 9.85 -6.16 8.53
N GLN A 244 11.10 -6.24 8.10
CA GLN A 244 11.41 -6.74 6.76
C GLN A 244 11.39 -8.28 6.79
N PRO A 245 10.83 -8.96 5.77
CA PRO A 245 10.85 -10.42 5.67
C PRO A 245 12.27 -10.99 5.56
#